data_AF-A0A835Z4F5-F1
#
_entry.id   AF-A0A835Z4F5-F1
#
_cell.length_a   1.000
_cell.length_b   1.000
_cell.length_c   1.000
_cell.angle_alpha   90.00
_cell.angle_beta   90.00
_cell.angle_gamma   90.00
#
_symmetry.space_group_name_H-M   'P 1'
#
loop_
_entity.id
_entity.type
_entity.pdbx_description
1 polymer ?
#
loop_
_entity_poly.entity_id
_entity_poly.type
_entity_poly.pdbx_seq_one_letter_code
_entity_poly.pdbx_strand_id
1 'polypeptide(L)'
;LRRGKWSSEEEAYTERIIHYFNTGVLQLPEGTTLRAYLAKKLQCDPMRITKKFTGSSCLGKRVYHSCERTPASPDEITASKEDLSQLEARFLAQ
;
A
#
# COMPACT_ATOMS: atom_id res chain seq x y z
N LEU A 1 -17.34 3.58 2.50
CA LEU A 1 -16.60 2.33 2.73
C LEU A 1 -16.87 1.38 1.56
N ARG A 2 -15.89 1.11 0.70
CA ARG A 2 -16.10 0.26 -0.49
C ARG A 2 -16.46 -1.18 -0.07
N ARG A 3 -17.38 -1.80 -0.81
CA ARG A 3 -17.87 -3.17 -0.59
C ARG A 3 -17.89 -3.91 -1.93
N GLY A 4 -17.50 -5.18 -1.95
CA GLY A 4 -17.54 -6.01 -3.15
C GLY A 4 -16.18 -6.61 -3.55
N LYS A 5 -16.19 -7.24 -4.74
CA LYS A 5 -15.02 -7.88 -5.36
C LYS A 5 -13.91 -6.86 -5.58
N TRP A 6 -12.67 -7.29 -5.41
CA TRP A 6 -11.51 -6.48 -5.77
C TRP A 6 -11.44 -6.35 -7.29
N SER A 7 -11.30 -5.14 -7.79
CA SER A 7 -11.03 -4.87 -9.19
C SER A 7 -9.54 -5.02 -9.47
N SER A 8 -9.18 -5.23 -10.73
CA SER A 8 -7.77 -5.39 -11.12
C SER A 8 -6.96 -4.13 -10.79
N GLU A 9 -7.54 -2.95 -10.91
CA GLU A 9 -6.92 -1.67 -10.56
C GLU A 9 -6.74 -1.52 -9.05
N GLU A 10 -7.69 -1.98 -8.23
CA GLU A 10 -7.54 -2.01 -6.77
C GLU A 10 -6.44 -2.99 -6.34
N GLU A 11 -6.36 -4.16 -6.98
CA GLU A 11 -5.30 -5.15 -6.77
C GLU A 11 -3.95 -4.57 -7.15
N ALA A 12 -3.80 -3.98 -8.35
CA ALA A 12 -2.56 -3.39 -8.81
C ALA A 12 -2.06 -2.25 -7.90
N TYR A 13 -2.97 -1.37 -7.46
CA TYR A 13 -2.64 -0.29 -6.54
C TYR A 13 -2.14 -0.83 -5.19
N THR A 14 -2.80 -1.86 -4.67
CA THR A 14 -2.42 -2.52 -3.42
C THR A 14 -1.10 -3.26 -3.55
N GLU A 15 -0.95 -4.00 -4.66
CA GLU A 15 0.28 -4.58 -5.23
C GLU A 15 1.48 -3.68 -4.97
N ARG A 16 1.37 -2.49 -5.57
CA ARG A 16 2.40 -1.49 -5.59
C ARG A 16 2.65 -0.85 -4.23
N ILE A 17 1.60 -0.56 -3.45
CA ILE A 17 1.77 -0.07 -2.08
C ILE A 17 2.56 -1.07 -1.23
N ILE A 18 2.23 -2.37 -1.31
CA ILE A 18 2.93 -3.40 -0.54
C ILE A 18 4.41 -3.43 -0.94
N HIS A 19 4.71 -3.37 -2.24
CA HIS A 19 6.07 -3.32 -2.75
C HIS A 19 6.84 -2.13 -2.17
N TYR A 20 6.33 -0.91 -2.34
CA TYR A 20 6.99 0.31 -1.87
C TYR A 20 7.10 0.40 -0.34
N PHE A 21 6.14 -0.16 0.37
CA PHE A 21 6.20 -0.27 1.82
C PHE A 21 7.34 -1.18 2.27
N ASN A 22 7.55 -2.31 1.57
CA ASN A 22 8.62 -3.26 1.88
C ASN A 22 10.00 -2.72 1.48
N THR A 23 10.10 -1.95 0.40
CA THR A 23 11.37 -1.34 -0.04
C THR A 23 11.71 -0.08 0.74
N GLY A 24 10.79 0.45 1.55
CA GLY A 24 11.04 1.62 2.41
C GLY A 24 10.94 2.97 1.70
N VAL A 25 10.57 3.00 0.42
CA VAL A 25 10.50 4.25 -0.38
C VAL A 25 9.27 5.11 -0.03
N LEU A 26 8.29 4.55 0.66
CA LEU A 26 7.12 5.32 1.13
C LEU A 26 7.50 6.20 2.31
N GLN A 27 7.22 7.50 2.21
CA GLN A 27 7.39 8.44 3.33
C GLN A 27 6.19 8.36 4.29
N LEU A 28 6.18 7.38 5.20
CA LEU A 28 5.11 7.17 6.17
C LEU A 28 5.57 7.47 7.60
N PRO A 29 4.65 7.84 8.52
CA PRO A 29 4.98 7.95 9.93
C PRO A 29 5.42 6.61 10.52
N GLU A 30 6.40 6.64 11.44
CA GLU A 30 6.79 5.46 12.20
C GLU A 30 5.61 4.81 12.91
N GLY A 31 5.60 3.48 12.94
CA GLY A 31 4.51 2.74 13.57
C GLY A 31 3.30 2.53 12.66
N THR A 32 3.27 3.11 11.46
CA THR A 32 2.19 2.88 10.50
C THR A 32 2.19 1.43 10.05
N THR A 33 1.12 0.68 10.35
CA THR A 33 1.02 -0.71 9.86
C THR A 33 0.59 -0.74 8.39
N LEU A 34 1.11 -1.70 7.62
CA LEU A 34 0.74 -1.86 6.21
C LEU A 34 -0.77 -2.02 6.03
N ARG A 35 -1.43 -2.75 6.95
CA ARG A 35 -2.88 -2.96 6.91
C ARG A 35 -3.65 -1.67 7.13
N ALA A 36 -3.27 -0.86 8.12
CA ALA A 36 -3.92 0.42 8.39
C ALA A 36 -3.70 1.40 7.22
N TYR A 37 -2.50 1.39 6.64
CA TYR A 37 -2.19 2.22 5.47
C TYR A 37 -3.04 1.85 4.27
N LEU A 38 -3.12 0.56 3.92
CA LEU A 38 -3.98 0.07 2.84
C LEU A 38 -5.46 0.37 3.07
N ALA A 39 -5.96 0.15 4.29
CA ALA A 39 -7.35 0.43 4.64
C ALA A 39 -7.69 1.93 4.43
N LYS A 40 -6.77 2.83 4.83
CA LYS A 40 -6.91 4.28 4.62
C LYS A 40 -6.89 4.65 3.14
N LYS A 41 -5.96 4.10 2.37
CA LYS A 41 -5.82 4.38 0.92
C LYS A 41 -6.99 3.87 0.09
N LEU A 42 -7.48 2.67 0.39
CA LEU A 42 -8.63 2.07 -0.30
C LEU A 42 -9.99 2.50 0.27
N GLN A 43 -10.00 3.35 1.31
CA GLN A 43 -11.20 3.74 2.05
C GLN A 43 -12.11 2.54 2.41
N CYS A 44 -11.49 1.48 2.94
CA CYS A 44 -12.15 0.24 3.30
C CYS A 44 -11.82 -0.21 4.72
N ASP A 45 -12.55 -1.22 5.21
CA ASP A 45 -12.34 -1.75 6.55
C ASP A 45 -11.03 -2.59 6.61
N PRO A 46 -10.23 -2.50 7.69
CA PRO A 46 -9.07 -3.36 7.88
C PRO A 46 -9.35 -4.86 7.73
N MET A 47 -10.56 -5.33 8.08
CA MET A 47 -10.97 -6.72 7.84
C MET A 47 -10.99 -7.11 6.37
N ARG A 48 -11.26 -6.17 5.46
CA ARG A 48 -11.25 -6.45 4.02
C ARG A 48 -9.83 -6.78 3.56
N ILE A 49 -8.85 -6.07 4.10
CA ILE A 49 -7.43 -6.35 3.86
C ILE A 49 -7.03 -7.70 4.46
N THR A 50 -7.38 -7.96 5.74
CA THR A 50 -7.00 -9.24 6.38
C THR A 50 -7.68 -10.46 5.75
N LYS A 51 -8.91 -10.32 5.25
CA LYS A 51 -9.59 -11.38 4.50
C LYS A 51 -8.96 -11.66 3.14
N LYS A 52 -8.55 -10.62 2.41
CA LYS A 52 -7.90 -10.77 1.10
C LYS A 52 -6.50 -11.37 1.24
N PHE A 53 -5.73 -10.88 2.21
CA PHE A 53 -4.36 -11.31 2.46
C PHE A 53 -4.30 -12.30 3.61
N THR A 54 -4.82 -13.50 3.37
CA THR A 54 -4.76 -14.64 4.29
C THR A 54 -3.93 -15.78 3.70
N GLY A 55 -3.59 -16.79 4.52
CA GLY A 55 -2.80 -17.95 4.10
C GLY A 55 -1.42 -17.57 3.55
N SER A 56 -1.08 -18.07 2.36
CA SER A 56 0.22 -17.83 1.71
C SER A 56 0.50 -16.37 1.36
N SER A 57 -0.54 -15.54 1.23
CA SER A 57 -0.42 -14.10 0.95
C SER A 57 -0.56 -13.24 2.21
N CYS A 58 -0.41 -13.83 3.40
CA CYS A 58 -0.60 -13.10 4.64
C CYS A 58 0.41 -11.95 4.81
N LEU A 59 -0.10 -10.73 5.00
CA LEU A 59 0.76 -9.56 5.24
C LEU A 59 1.47 -9.60 6.60
N GLY A 60 0.99 -10.38 7.58
CA GLY A 60 1.59 -10.43 8.92
C GLY A 60 1.57 -9.08 9.67
N LYS A 61 2.25 -9.01 10.83
CA LYS A 61 2.47 -7.75 11.57
C LYS A 61 3.60 -6.95 10.90
N ARG A 62 3.29 -6.30 9.77
CA ARG A 62 4.22 -5.37 9.10
C ARG A 62 3.97 -3.95 9.57
N VAL A 63 4.99 -3.39 10.22
CA VAL A 63 5.01 -2.02 10.71
C VAL A 63 6.03 -1.26 9.88
N TYR A 64 5.68 -0.05 9.48
CA TYR A 64 6.61 0.84 8.82
C TYR A 64 7.60 1.30 9.89
N HIS A 65 8.84 0.88 9.70
CA HIS A 65 9.96 1.46 10.40
C HIS A 65 10.56 2.45 9.42
N SER A 66 10.70 3.72 9.80
CA SER A 66 11.60 4.66 9.11
C SER A 66 13.02 4.23 9.44
N CYS A 67 13.35 3.00 9.07
CA CYS A 67 14.69 2.49 9.16
C CYS A 67 15.46 3.19 8.06
N GLU A 68 16.68 3.61 8.36
CA GLU A 68 17.69 4.14 7.43
C GLU A 68 18.10 3.12 6.34
N ARG A 69 17.24 2.11 6.07
CA ARG A 69 17.40 1.09 5.05
C ARG A 69 17.25 1.75 3.70
N THR A 70 18.44 2.06 3.17
CA THR A 70 18.73 2.63 1.87
C THR A 70 18.21 4.07 1.73
N PRO A 71 19.09 5.05 1.47
CA PRO A 71 18.64 6.35 1.00
C PRO A 71 18.05 6.12 -0.40
N ALA A 72 16.77 5.75 -0.45
CA ALA A 72 16.01 5.76 -1.69
C ALA A 72 16.25 7.13 -2.31
N SER A 73 16.74 7.13 -3.54
CA SER A 73 17.14 8.38 -4.16
C SER A 73 15.92 9.31 -4.20
N PRO A 74 16.09 10.63 -4.09
CA PRO A 74 14.99 11.58 -4.23
C PRO A 74 14.16 11.31 -5.50
N ASP A 75 14.86 10.86 -6.56
CA ASP A 75 14.29 10.43 -7.83
C ASP A 75 13.37 9.19 -7.67
N GLU A 76 13.83 8.13 -6.98
CA GLU A 76 13.04 6.92 -6.73
C GLU A 76 11.80 7.22 -5.88
N ILE A 77 11.92 8.09 -4.89
CA ILE A 77 10.79 8.49 -4.06
C ILE A 77 9.77 9.27 -4.90
N THR A 78 10.24 10.16 -5.78
CA THR A 78 9.38 10.94 -6.68
C THR A 78 8.68 10.04 -7.68
N ALA A 79 9.42 9.14 -8.32
CA ALA A 79 8.87 8.15 -9.25
C ALA A 79 7.85 7.22 -8.57
N SER A 80 8.13 6.76 -7.35
CA SER A 80 7.20 5.92 -6.58
C SER A 80 5.92 6.67 -6.21
N LYS A 81 6.03 7.95 -5.86
CA LYS A 81 4.86 8.80 -5.59
C LYS A 81 4.02 9.03 -6.85
N GLU A 82 4.66 9.28 -7.99
CA GLU A 82 3.96 9.47 -9.26
C GLU A 82 3.25 8.19 -9.70
N ASP A 83 3.93 7.04 -9.63
CA ASP A 83 3.35 5.74 -9.96
C ASP A 83 2.13 5.41 -9.08
N LEU A 84 2.26 5.62 -7.76
CA LEU A 84 1.11 5.46 -6.85
C LEU A 84 -0.03 6.44 -7.16
N SER A 85 0.28 7.68 -7.56
CA SER A 85 -0.75 8.65 -7.95
C SER A 85 -1.49 8.22 -9.20
N GLN A 86 -0.79 7.64 -10.18
CA GLN A 86 -1.43 7.13 -11.40
C GLN A 86 -2.33 5.92 -11.10
N LEU A 87 -1.85 4.98 -10.29
CA LEU A 87 -2.63 3.82 -9.87
C LEU A 87 -3.84 4.23 -9.02
N GLU A 88 -3.68 5.20 -8.12
CA GLU A 88 -4.78 5.76 -7.32
C GLU A 88 -5.83 6.42 -8.23
N ALA A 89 -5.41 7.20 -9.23
CA ALA A 89 -6.33 7.80 -10.20
C ALA A 89 -7.12 6.75 -11.00
N ARG A 90 -6.45 5.68 -11.46
CA ARG A 90 -7.12 4.56 -12.14
C ARG A 90 -8.11 3.85 -11.22
N PHE A 91 -7.71 3.59 -9.98
CA PHE A 91 -8.58 3.00 -8.96
C PHE A 91 -9.82 3.88 -8.68
N LEU A 92 -9.66 5.20 -8.59
CA LEU A 92 -10.76 6.13 -8.32
C LEU A 92 -11.69 6.35 -9.53
N ALA A 93 -11.20 6.11 -10.74
CA ALA A 93 -11.99 6.19 -11.97
C ALA A 93 -12.98 5.01 -12.16
N GLN A 94 -12.99 4.03 -11.24
CA GLN A 94 -13.87 2.86 -11.24
C GLN A 94 -15.11 2.96 -10.34
#